data_AF-A0A7J4R028-F1
#
_entry.id   AF-A0A7J4R028-F1
#
_cell.length_a   1.000
_cell.length_b   1.000
_cell.length_c   1.000
_cell.angle_alpha   90.00
_cell.angle_beta   90.00
_cell.angle_gamma   90.00
#
_symmetry.space_group_name_H-M   'P 1'
#
loop_
_entity.id
_entity.type
_entity.pdbx_description
1 polymer ?
#
loop_
_entity_poly.entity_id
_entity_poly.type
_entity_poly.pdbx_seq_one_letter_code
_entity_poly.pdbx_strand_id
1 'polypeptide(L)' 'MRNVVQCQCGASIDIAGATPRIDGIKVWCRVCGTVTIHQRNESGARSGN' A
#
# COMPACT_ATOMS: atom_id res chain seq x y z
N MET A 1 10.84 2.50 -10.88
CA MET A 1 10.18 1.72 -9.81
C MET A 1 8.68 1.92 -9.98
N ARG A 2 7.89 0.88 -10.20
CA ARG A 2 6.43 0.99 -10.27
C ARG A 2 5.90 0.97 -8.83
N ASN A 3 5.43 2.10 -8.33
CA ASN A 3 4.81 2.19 -7.01
C ASN A 3 3.30 1.94 -7.19
N VAL A 4 2.94 0.69 -7.51
CA VAL A 4 1.55 0.29 -7.70
C VAL A 4 1.14 -0.60 -6.52
N VAL A 5 0.06 -0.22 -5.84
CA VAL A 5 -0.56 -1.00 -4.77
C VAL A 5 -1.73 -1.76 -5.36
N GLN A 6 -1.76 -3.06 -5.15
CA GLN A 6 -2.92 -3.86 -5.51
C GLN A 6 -3.88 -3.90 -4.32
N CYS A 7 -5.12 -3.48 -4.55
CA CYS A 7 -6.19 -3.60 -3.58
C CYS A 7 -6.72 -5.04 -3.55
N GLN A 8 -7.39 -5.42 -2.46
CA GLN A 8 -7.99 -6.76 -2.31
C GLN A 8 -9.06 -7.07 -3.36
N CYS A 9 -9.71 -6.05 -3.93
CA CYS A 9 -10.65 -6.22 -5.04
C CYS A 9 -9.97 -6.44 -6.40
N GLY A 10 -8.64 -6.44 -6.47
CA GLY A 10 -7.86 -6.57 -7.70
C GLY A 10 -7.55 -5.23 -8.39
N ALA A 11 -8.07 -4.11 -7.89
CA ALA A 11 -7.77 -2.79 -8.44
C ALA A 11 -6.29 -2.40 -8.22
N SER A 12 -5.63 -1.93 -9.28
CA SER A 12 -4.28 -1.37 -9.22
C SER A 12 -4.35 0.14 -8.95
N ILE A 13 -3.68 0.59 -7.89
CA ILE A 13 -3.65 1.99 -7.48
C ILE A 13 -2.21 2.47 -7.60
N ASP A 14 -1.98 3.40 -8.53
CA ASP A 14 -0.69 4.05 -8.67
C ASP A 14 -0.51 5.09 -7.56
N ILE A 15 0.58 4.97 -6.81
CA ILE A 15 0.98 5.88 -5.74
C ILE A 15 2.31 6.56 -6.08
N ALA A 16 2.63 6.72 -7.37
CA ALA A 16 3.80 7.48 -7.79
C ALA A 16 3.69 8.93 -7.27
N GLY A 17 4.73 9.40 -6.58
CA GLY A 17 4.76 10.72 -5.96
C GLY A 17 4.21 10.80 -4.54
N ALA A 18 3.59 9.73 -4.01
CA ALA A 18 3.25 9.68 -2.59
C ALA A 18 4.54 9.59 -1.75
N THR A 19 4.76 10.57 -0.89
CA THR A 19 5.93 10.58 0.00
C THR A 19 5.84 9.39 0.95
N PRO A 20 6.81 8.47 0.93
CA PRO A 20 6.83 7.35 1.87
C PRO A 20 6.95 7.90 3.29
N ARG A 21 6.03 7.48 4.17
CA ARG A 21 6.08 7.75 5.60
C ARG A 21 6.52 6.49 6.34
N ILE A 22 7.08 6.67 7.54
CA ILE A 22 7.51 5.56 8.41
C ILE A 22 6.36 4.58 8.72
N ASP A 23 5.13 5.09 8.84
CA ASP A 23 3.92 4.29 9.03
C ASP A 23 3.36 3.66 7.74
N GLY A 24 4.03 3.85 6.60
CA GLY A 24 3.55 3.47 5.28
C GLY A 24 2.58 4.47 4.64
N ILE A 25 2.07 4.11 3.47
CA ILE A 25 1.16 4.93 2.66
C ILE A 25 -0.24 4.34 2.78
N LYS A 26 -1.17 5.09 3.38
CA LYS A 26 -2.60 4.71 3.40
C LYS A 26 -3.22 5.05 2.06
N VAL A 27 -3.74 4.04 1.37
CA VAL A 27 -4.33 4.15 0.04
C VAL A 27 -5.80 3.79 0.14
N TRP A 28 -6.67 4.73 -0.22
CA TRP A 28 -8.11 4.45 -0.31
C TRP A 28 -8.48 3.97 -1.70
N CYS A 29 -9.11 2.80 -1.78
CA CYS A 29 -9.60 2.23 -3.01
C CYS A 29 -10.98 2.80 -3.36
N ARG A 30 -11.08 3.52 -4.48
CA ARG A 30 -12.36 4.04 -4.98
C ARG A 30 -13.30 2.97 -5.52
N VAL A 31 -12.79 1.76 -5.80
CA VAL A 31 -13.58 0.67 -6.39
C VAL A 31 -14.39 -0.06 -5.33
N CYS A 32 -13.74 -0.50 -4.25
CA CYS A 32 -14.40 -1.27 -3.18
C CYS A 32 -14.54 -0.49 -1.86
N GLY A 33 -14.07 0.76 -1.80
CA GLY A 33 -14.11 1.58 -0.59
C GLY A 33 -13.09 1.18 0.49
N THR A 34 -12.27 0.16 0.25
CA THR A 34 -11.30 -0.36 1.22
C THR A 34 -10.07 0.54 1.34
N VAL A 35 -9.56 0.72 2.56
CA VAL A 35 -8.27 1.35 2.81
C VAL A 35 -7.19 0.28 2.94
N THR A 36 -6.13 0.37 2.13
CA THR A 36 -4.97 -0.53 2.17
C THR A 36 -3.73 0.27 2.60
N ILE A 37 -2.93 -0.29 3.50
CA ILE A 37 -1.69 0.33 3.96
C ILE A 37 -0.54 -0.31 3.20
N HIS A 38 0.12 0.46 2.35
CA HIS A 38 1.34 0.02 1.67
C HIS A 38 2.55 0.44 2.50
N GLN A 39 3.11 -0.50 3.24
CA GLN A 39 4.38 -0.29 3.94
C GLN A 39 5.53 -0.58 2.97
N ARG A 40 6.47 0.36 2.85
CA ARG A 40 7.76 0.06 2.23
C ARG A 40 8.50 -0.77 3.26
N ASN A 41 8.36 -2.08 3.18
CA ASN A 41 9.01 -3.01 4.11
C ASN A 41 10.53 -2.88 3.94
N GLU A 42 11.17 -2.05 4.77
CA GLU A 42 12.57 -2.29 5.13
C GLU A 42 12.58 -3.56 5.95
N SER A 43 13.29 -4.57 5.47
CA SER A 43 13.34 -5.92 6.02
C SER A 43 13.49 -5.93 7.55
N GLY A 44 12.41 -6.20 8.29
CA GLY A 44 12.53 -6.53 9.71
C GLY A 44 11.34 -6.17 10.60
N ALA A 45 10.19 -6.82 10.45
CA ALA A 45 9.36 -7.23 11.61
C ALA A 45 8.15 -8.07 11.18
N ARG A 46 8.26 -9.38 11.46
CA ARG A 46 7.19 -10.31 11.83
C ARG A 46 5.93 -10.36 10.94
N SER A 47 6.03 -11.26 9.96
CA SER A 47 5.03 -12.31 9.81
C SER A 47 4.92 -13.08 11.14
N GLY A 48 3.84 -12.85 11.89
CA GLY A 48 3.45 -13.66 13.04
C GLY A 48 2.17 -14.39 12.70
N ASN A 49 2.29 -15.70 12.47
CA ASN A 49 1.18 -16.65 12.53
C ASN A 49 0.89 -16.96 14.00
#